data_AF-A0A817BVN1-F1
#
_entry.id   AF-A0A817BVN1-F1
#
_cell.length_a   1.000
_cell.length_b   1.000
_cell.length_c   1.000
_cell.angle_alpha   90.00
_cell.angle_beta   90.00
_cell.angle_gamma   90.00
#
_symmetry.space_group_name_H-M   'P 1'
#
loop_
_entity.id
_entity.type
_entity.pdbx_description
1 polymer ?
#
loop_
_entity_poly.entity_id
_entity_poly.type
_entity_poly.pdbx_seq_one_letter_code
_entity_poly.pdbx_strand_id
1 'polypeptide(L)'
;MLRFIQPFVLARFIRCLIPCSKILLPEVICWAALNSAFPWLMFTIRHIGLTHAFRAGMHLRCAYHGLIFRKIVRLSMGSLGTQSSGKMVNMMTNDVQTVEHLGLDGHFLWIGTLETIVVLTILWTHVGFTILLAMIYTLLVVSIQILCGKIMQIIWTKRVGQTDLRIKLMNEIVKSIHLVKMYVWERPFQLKVERVRR
;
A
#
# COMPACT_ATOMS: atom_id res chain seq x y z
N MET A 1 -0.13 13.36 -13.55
CA MET A 1 0.27 14.32 -14.62
C MET A 1 -0.86 14.60 -15.62
N LEU A 2 -1.23 13.70 -16.56
CA LEU A 2 -2.31 14.00 -17.52
C LEU A 2 -3.68 14.25 -16.85
N ARG A 3 -3.96 13.66 -15.68
CA ARG A 3 -5.20 13.88 -14.92
C ARG A 3 -5.51 15.37 -14.64
N PHE A 4 -4.50 16.25 -14.61
CA PHE A 4 -4.70 17.68 -14.39
C PHE A 4 -5.17 18.45 -15.61
N ILE A 5 -5.06 17.87 -16.81
CA ILE A 5 -5.58 18.49 -18.04
C ILE A 5 -7.11 18.37 -18.10
N GLN A 6 -7.67 17.33 -17.47
CA GLN A 6 -9.11 17.07 -17.43
C GLN A 6 -9.96 18.25 -16.94
N PRO A 7 -9.69 18.90 -15.78
CA PRO A 7 -10.48 20.06 -15.34
C PRO A 7 -10.43 21.24 -16.32
N PHE A 8 -9.34 21.41 -17.08
CA PHE A 8 -9.27 22.45 -18.11
C PHE A 8 -10.15 22.13 -19.32
N VAL A 9 -10.14 20.89 -19.79
CA VAL A 9 -11.03 20.40 -20.87
C VAL A 9 -12.48 20.54 -20.44
N LEU A 10 -12.80 20.14 -19.21
CA LEU A 10 -14.13 20.29 -18.63
C LEU A 10 -14.52 21.77 -18.50
N ALA A 11 -13.62 22.64 -18.04
CA ALA A 11 -13.88 24.07 -17.92
C ALA A 11 -14.16 24.74 -19.27
N ARG A 12 -13.48 24.29 -20.35
CA ARG A 12 -13.74 24.77 -21.71
C ARG A 12 -15.10 24.27 -22.22
N PHE A 13 -15.42 23.00 -21.97
CA PHE A 13 -16.72 22.42 -22.30
C PHE A 13 -17.88 23.14 -21.58
N ILE A 14 -17.75 23.44 -20.28
CA ILE A 14 -18.77 24.18 -19.52
C ILE A 14 -18.98 25.58 -20.08
N ARG A 15 -17.90 26.29 -20.47
CA ARG A 15 -18.04 27.63 -21.08
C ARG A 15 -18.84 27.61 -22.39
N CYS A 16 -18.76 26.52 -23.15
CA CYS A 16 -19.55 26.33 -24.37
C CYS A 16 -21.05 26.11 -24.12
N LEU A 17 -21.44 25.67 -22.92
CA LEU A 17 -22.84 25.46 -22.54
C LEU A 17 -23.53 26.73 -22.02
N ILE A 18 -22.77 27.82 -21.80
CA ILE A 18 -23.34 29.09 -21.33
C ILE A 18 -24.18 29.72 -22.45
N PRO A 19 -25.47 30.04 -22.23
CA PRO A 19 -26.42 30.48 -23.27
C PRO A 19 -26.01 31.73 -24.06
N CYS A 20 -25.04 32.51 -23.57
CA CYS A 20 -24.55 33.75 -24.21
C CYS A 20 -23.41 33.54 -25.22
N SER A 21 -22.96 32.30 -25.45
CA SER A 21 -21.82 32.05 -26.36
C SER A 21 -22.28 31.86 -27.81
N LYS A 22 -21.76 32.66 -28.75
CA LYS A 22 -21.96 32.49 -30.21
C LYS A 22 -21.11 31.35 -30.77
N ILE A 23 -21.05 30.22 -30.07
CA ILE A 23 -20.16 29.09 -30.39
C ILE A 23 -20.92 28.08 -31.27
N LEU A 24 -20.24 27.58 -32.31
CA LEU A 24 -20.78 26.67 -33.31
C LEU A 24 -21.01 25.26 -32.70
N LEU A 25 -22.17 24.63 -32.93
CA LEU A 25 -22.50 23.25 -32.49
C LEU A 25 -21.36 22.21 -32.65
N PRO A 26 -20.65 22.14 -33.79
CA PRO A 26 -19.46 21.28 -33.97
C PRO A 26 -18.35 21.48 -32.93
N GLU A 27 -18.10 22.71 -32.45
CA GLU A 27 -17.10 22.93 -31.40
C GLU A 27 -17.55 22.31 -30.08
N VAL A 28 -18.85 22.44 -29.74
CA VAL A 28 -19.42 21.85 -28.52
C VAL A 28 -19.32 20.33 -28.54
N ILE A 29 -19.65 19.72 -29.67
CA ILE A 29 -19.56 18.26 -29.88
C ILE A 29 -18.10 17.78 -29.76
N CYS A 30 -17.15 18.55 -30.33
CA CYS A 30 -15.73 18.22 -30.25
C CYS A 30 -15.22 18.22 -28.79
N TRP A 31 -15.53 19.25 -28.02
CA TRP A 31 -15.14 19.33 -26.60
C TRP A 31 -15.84 18.26 -25.74
N ALA A 32 -17.10 17.92 -26.05
CA ALA A 32 -17.83 16.84 -25.37
C ALA A 32 -17.19 15.46 -25.62
N ALA A 33 -16.83 15.18 -26.89
CA ALA A 33 -16.14 13.96 -27.28
C ALA A 33 -14.76 13.86 -26.61
N LEU A 34 -14.01 14.97 -26.59
CA LEU A 34 -12.69 15.02 -25.94
C LEU A 34 -12.79 14.79 -24.42
N ASN A 35 -13.73 15.44 -23.74
CA ASN A 35 -13.95 15.25 -22.30
C ASN A 35 -14.35 13.81 -21.96
N SER A 36 -15.09 13.14 -22.85
CA SER A 36 -15.50 11.74 -22.67
C SER A 36 -14.36 10.76 -22.99
N ALA A 37 -13.56 11.01 -24.03
CA ALA A 37 -12.46 10.13 -24.42
C ALA A 37 -11.26 10.19 -23.43
N PHE A 38 -11.04 11.33 -22.81
CA PHE A 38 -9.88 11.57 -21.96
C PHE A 38 -9.79 10.63 -20.72
N PRO A 39 -10.86 10.40 -19.94
CA PRO A 39 -10.86 9.44 -18.83
C PRO A 39 -10.59 7.99 -19.27
N TRP A 40 -11.11 7.57 -20.43
CA TRP A 40 -10.87 6.23 -20.96
C TRP A 40 -9.40 6.03 -21.32
N LEU A 41 -8.79 7.01 -21.98
CA LEU A 41 -7.34 7.00 -22.26
C LEU A 41 -6.51 6.98 -20.97
N MET A 42 -6.90 7.77 -19.96
CA MET A 42 -6.21 7.76 -18.66
C MET A 42 -6.31 6.40 -17.96
N PHE A 43 -7.49 5.77 -18.03
CA PHE A 43 -7.71 4.46 -17.46
C PHE A 43 -6.80 3.41 -18.11
N THR A 44 -6.70 3.38 -19.44
CA THR A 44 -5.85 2.42 -20.15
C THR A 44 -4.37 2.64 -19.88
N ILE A 45 -3.90 3.89 -19.88
CA ILE A 45 -2.50 4.23 -19.56
C ILE A 45 -2.14 3.82 -18.13
N ARG A 46 -3.01 4.11 -17.16
CA ARG A 46 -2.78 3.74 -15.77
C ARG A 46 -2.81 2.22 -15.59
N HIS A 47 -3.75 1.54 -16.24
CA HIS A 47 -3.86 0.09 -16.18
C HIS A 47 -2.61 -0.57 -16.76
N ILE A 48 -2.13 -0.13 -17.93
CA ILE A 48 -0.92 -0.71 -18.51
C ILE A 48 0.31 -0.44 -17.63
N GLY A 49 0.48 0.79 -17.12
CA GLY A 49 1.57 1.12 -16.20
C GLY A 49 1.56 0.25 -14.94
N LEU A 50 0.38 0.03 -14.36
CA LEU A 50 0.22 -0.84 -13.19
C LEU A 50 0.53 -2.30 -13.53
N THR A 51 0.10 -2.80 -14.69
CA THR A 51 0.44 -4.17 -15.11
C THR A 51 1.94 -4.35 -15.34
N HIS A 52 2.63 -3.34 -15.88
CA HIS A 52 4.09 -3.37 -16.01
C HIS A 52 4.78 -3.37 -14.65
N ALA A 53 4.30 -2.56 -13.71
CA ALA A 53 4.81 -2.53 -12.35
C ALA A 53 4.62 -3.89 -11.65
N PHE A 54 3.43 -4.48 -11.73
CA PHE A 54 3.17 -5.83 -11.19
C PHE A 54 4.05 -6.90 -11.83
N ARG A 55 4.25 -6.85 -13.16
CA ARG A 55 5.17 -7.77 -13.84
C ARG A 55 6.59 -7.64 -13.31
N ALA A 56 7.10 -6.41 -13.15
CA ALA A 56 8.40 -6.16 -12.57
C ALA A 56 8.50 -6.70 -11.13
N GLY A 57 7.47 -6.49 -10.31
CA GLY A 57 7.34 -7.05 -8.96
C GLY A 57 7.43 -8.58 -8.94
N MET A 58 6.69 -9.26 -9.82
CA MET A 58 6.75 -10.72 -9.96
C MET A 58 8.14 -11.21 -10.40
N HIS A 59 8.78 -10.52 -11.35
CA HIS A 59 10.15 -10.88 -11.77
C HIS A 59 11.15 -10.75 -10.61
N LEU A 60 11.05 -9.66 -9.82
CA LEU A 60 11.86 -9.48 -8.61
C LEU A 60 11.60 -10.62 -7.63
N ARG A 61 10.33 -10.97 -7.36
CA ARG A 61 9.97 -12.07 -6.46
C ARG A 61 10.59 -13.39 -6.91
N CYS A 62 10.47 -13.76 -8.19
CA CYS A 62 11.08 -14.98 -8.72
C CYS A 62 12.61 -14.98 -8.59
N ALA A 63 13.25 -13.84 -8.88
CA ALA A 63 14.69 -13.68 -8.74
C ALA A 63 15.15 -13.84 -7.28
N TYR A 64 14.45 -13.22 -6.32
CA TYR A 64 14.74 -13.36 -4.90
C TYR A 64 14.60 -14.81 -4.42
N HIS A 65 13.52 -15.50 -4.79
CA HIS A 65 13.36 -16.92 -4.46
C HIS A 65 14.52 -17.77 -5.00
N GLY A 66 14.92 -17.56 -6.26
CA GLY A 66 16.05 -18.26 -6.87
C GLY A 66 17.39 -17.98 -6.17
N LEU A 67 17.67 -16.72 -5.83
CA LEU A 67 18.88 -16.32 -5.12
C LEU A 67 18.95 -16.90 -3.70
N ILE A 68 17.83 -16.83 -2.96
CA ILE A 68 17.72 -17.37 -1.61
C ILE A 68 17.91 -18.89 -1.67
N PHE A 69 17.20 -19.59 -2.56
CA PHE A 69 17.34 -21.04 -2.72
C PHE A 69 18.78 -21.46 -3.05
N ARG A 70 19.43 -20.77 -4.00
CA ARG A 70 20.83 -21.03 -4.35
C ARG A 70 21.78 -20.79 -3.17
N LYS A 71 21.50 -19.80 -2.33
CA LYS A 71 22.28 -19.52 -1.12
C LYS A 71 22.13 -20.64 -0.09
N ILE A 72 20.92 -21.14 0.09
CA ILE A 72 20.59 -22.21 1.05
C ILE A 72 21.30 -23.50 0.73
N VAL A 73 21.29 -23.91 -0.54
CA VAL A 73 21.96 -25.16 -0.97
C VAL A 73 23.49 -25.09 -0.80
N ARG A 74 24.07 -23.89 -0.70
CA ARG A 74 25.51 -23.66 -0.51
C ARG A 74 25.90 -23.38 0.94
N LEU A 75 24.95 -23.25 1.87
CA LEU A 75 25.22 -23.00 3.28
C LEU A 75 25.70 -24.28 3.96
N SER A 76 26.73 -24.16 4.82
CA SER A 76 27.24 -25.31 5.56
C SER A 76 26.23 -25.75 6.62
N MET A 77 26.19 -27.06 6.92
CA MET A 77 25.25 -27.65 7.90
C MET A 77 25.34 -27.00 9.29
N GLY A 78 26.51 -26.49 9.70
CA GLY A 78 26.67 -25.76 10.96
C GLY A 78 25.94 -24.41 10.99
N SER A 79 25.94 -23.67 9.88
CA SER A 79 25.14 -22.45 9.76
C SER A 79 23.64 -22.74 9.59
N LEU A 80 23.31 -23.84 8.91
CA LEU A 80 21.94 -24.29 8.68
C LEU A 80 21.27 -24.79 9.97
N GLY A 81 22.04 -25.36 10.90
CA GLY A 81 21.55 -25.76 12.23
C GLY A 81 21.20 -24.58 13.14
N THR A 82 21.82 -23.40 12.94
CA THR A 82 21.52 -22.19 13.73
C THR A 82 20.30 -21.41 13.23
N GLN A 83 19.97 -21.51 11.93
CA GLN A 83 18.77 -20.92 11.36
C GLN A 83 17.71 -22.01 11.14
N SER A 84 16.65 -22.02 11.96
CA SER A 84 15.54 -22.98 11.80
C SER A 84 15.02 -22.97 10.36
N SER A 85 14.83 -24.18 9.77
CA SER A 85 14.20 -24.36 8.46
C SER A 85 12.87 -23.57 8.35
N GLY A 86 12.12 -23.45 9.44
CA GLY A 86 10.90 -22.64 9.50
C GLY A 86 11.12 -21.14 9.29
N LYS A 87 12.24 -20.58 9.77
CA LYS A 87 12.58 -19.15 9.56
C LYS A 87 12.92 -18.86 8.10
N MET A 88 13.55 -19.82 7.43
CA MET A 88 13.90 -19.74 6.02
C MET A 88 12.66 -19.80 5.12
N VAL A 89 11.73 -20.72 5.42
CA VAL A 89 10.44 -20.79 4.72
C VAL A 89 9.64 -19.51 4.96
N ASN A 90 9.59 -19.01 6.20
CA ASN A 90 8.90 -17.75 6.51
C ASN A 90 9.48 -16.54 5.77
N MET A 91 10.81 -16.48 5.63
CA MET A 91 11.48 -15.43 4.86
C MET A 91 11.11 -15.49 3.38
N MET A 92 11.07 -16.68 2.77
CA MET A 92 10.64 -16.83 1.38
C MET A 92 9.17 -16.43 1.17
N THR A 93 8.29 -16.80 2.11
CA THR A 93 6.85 -16.55 1.94
C THR A 93 6.45 -15.12 2.29
N ASN A 94 6.98 -14.55 3.36
CA ASN A 94 6.51 -13.27 3.90
C ASN A 94 7.41 -12.10 3.51
N ASP A 95 8.73 -12.23 3.69
CA ASP A 95 9.64 -11.12 3.49
C ASP A 95 9.79 -10.78 2.00
N VAL A 96 9.88 -11.79 1.13
CA VAL A 96 9.95 -11.56 -0.33
C VAL A 96 8.66 -10.93 -0.87
N GLN A 97 7.49 -11.35 -0.35
CA GLN A 97 6.21 -10.75 -0.73
C GLN A 97 6.10 -9.29 -0.26
N THR A 98 6.66 -8.98 0.91
CA THR A 98 6.70 -7.60 1.42
C THR A 98 7.60 -6.72 0.55
N VAL A 99 8.77 -7.21 0.12
CA VAL A 99 9.67 -6.48 -0.79
C VAL A 99 9.02 -6.19 -2.15
N GLU A 100 8.26 -7.14 -2.70
CA GLU A 100 7.49 -6.94 -3.92
C GLU A 100 6.51 -5.75 -3.77
N HIS A 101 5.79 -5.68 -2.65
CA HIS A 101 4.84 -4.59 -2.39
C HIS A 101 5.54 -3.24 -2.18
N LEU A 102 6.63 -3.22 -1.40
CA LEU A 102 7.43 -2.02 -1.15
C LEU A 102 8.01 -1.42 -2.43
N GLY A 103 8.40 -2.26 -3.39
CA GLY A 103 8.87 -1.79 -4.70
C GLY A 103 7.77 -1.06 -5.49
N LEU A 104 6.53 -1.56 -5.44
CA LEU A 104 5.38 -0.93 -6.08
C LEU A 104 4.99 0.38 -5.38
N ASP A 105 4.86 0.35 -4.05
CA ASP A 105 4.47 1.51 -3.24
C ASP A 105 5.54 2.61 -3.28
N GLY A 106 6.81 2.22 -3.33
CA GLY A 106 7.93 3.15 -3.47
C GLY A 106 7.82 4.01 -4.73
N HIS A 107 7.33 3.46 -5.84
CA HIS A 107 7.12 4.24 -7.06
C HIS A 107 6.05 5.32 -6.89
N PHE A 108 4.98 5.04 -6.15
CA PHE A 108 3.94 6.02 -5.89
C PHE A 108 4.43 7.17 -5.00
N LEU A 109 5.40 6.93 -4.12
CA LEU A 109 5.90 7.95 -3.19
C LEU A 109 6.58 9.13 -3.90
N TRP A 110 7.50 8.86 -4.84
CA TRP A 110 8.19 9.93 -5.58
C TRP A 110 7.31 10.53 -6.68
N ILE A 111 6.52 9.71 -7.39
CA ILE A 111 5.58 10.20 -8.41
C ILE A 111 4.54 11.13 -7.77
N GLY A 112 3.98 10.76 -6.62
CA GLY A 112 3.00 11.57 -5.90
C GLY A 112 3.57 12.91 -5.41
N THR A 113 4.85 12.93 -5.01
CA THR A 113 5.53 14.16 -4.60
C THR A 113 5.72 15.11 -5.78
N LEU A 114 6.24 14.60 -6.90
CA LEU A 114 6.39 15.39 -8.14
C LEU A 114 5.03 15.88 -8.65
N GLU A 115 4.02 15.03 -8.59
CA GLU A 115 2.65 15.36 -8.97
C GLU A 115 2.08 16.51 -8.13
N THR A 116 2.28 16.48 -6.81
CA THR A 116 1.83 17.55 -5.90
C THR A 116 2.47 18.90 -6.24
N ILE A 117 3.78 18.92 -6.55
CA ILE A 117 4.50 20.14 -6.95
C ILE A 117 3.90 20.72 -8.23
N VAL A 118 3.67 19.89 -9.25
CA VAL A 118 3.08 20.34 -10.51
C VAL A 118 1.69 20.94 -10.31
N VAL A 119 0.83 20.31 -9.50
CA VAL A 119 -0.50 20.85 -9.19
C VAL A 119 -0.43 22.21 -8.52
N LEU A 120 0.45 22.35 -7.52
CA LEU A 120 0.62 23.61 -6.81
C LEU A 120 1.08 24.74 -7.75
N THR A 121 2.00 24.45 -8.68
CA THR A 121 2.46 25.45 -9.66
C THR A 121 1.35 25.88 -10.62
N ILE A 122 0.58 24.93 -11.18
CA ILE A 122 -0.54 25.25 -12.07
C ILE A 122 -1.59 26.08 -11.33
N LEU A 123 -1.95 25.66 -10.11
CA LEU A 123 -3.01 26.32 -9.36
C LEU A 123 -2.59 27.71 -8.85
N TRP A 124 -1.30 27.92 -8.58
CA TRP A 124 -0.74 29.26 -8.30
C TRP A 124 -0.97 30.23 -9.47
N THR A 125 -0.79 29.77 -10.71
CA THR A 125 -1.02 30.62 -11.90
C THR A 125 -2.48 31.02 -12.11
N HIS A 126 -3.44 30.21 -11.63
CA HIS A 126 -4.86 30.46 -11.86
C HIS A 126 -5.57 31.21 -10.73
N VAL A 127 -5.20 30.97 -9.46
CA VAL A 127 -5.93 31.48 -8.29
C VAL A 127 -5.10 32.46 -7.44
N GLY A 128 -3.81 32.62 -7.74
CA GLY A 128 -2.91 33.54 -7.04
C GLY A 128 -2.72 33.19 -5.56
N PHE A 129 -2.62 34.22 -4.71
CA PHE A 129 -2.27 34.09 -3.28
C PHE A 129 -3.23 33.23 -2.44
N THR A 130 -4.46 33.02 -2.89
CA THR A 130 -5.47 32.23 -2.16
C THR A 130 -5.05 30.76 -1.94
N ILE A 131 -4.15 30.23 -2.77
CA ILE A 131 -3.65 28.86 -2.66
C ILE A 131 -2.83 28.60 -1.38
N LEU A 132 -2.28 29.64 -0.75
CA LEU A 132 -1.52 29.50 0.49
C LEU A 132 -2.36 28.87 1.60
N LEU A 133 -3.64 29.23 1.70
CA LEU A 133 -4.57 28.63 2.66
C LEU A 133 -4.78 27.12 2.39
N ALA A 134 -4.92 26.75 1.12
CA ALA A 134 -5.05 25.34 0.71
C ALA A 134 -3.77 24.53 0.99
N MET A 135 -2.60 25.14 0.82
CA MET A 135 -1.31 24.53 1.14
C MET A 135 -1.16 24.27 2.64
N ILE A 136 -1.50 25.26 3.49
CA ILE A 136 -1.51 25.11 4.94
C ILE A 136 -2.47 23.99 5.37
N TYR A 137 -3.69 23.98 4.80
CA TYR A 137 -4.67 22.95 5.09
C TYR A 137 -4.17 21.55 4.71
N THR A 138 -3.55 21.41 3.53
CA THR A 138 -3.03 20.12 3.05
C THR A 138 -1.88 19.62 3.92
N LEU A 139 -0.97 20.50 4.34
CA LEU A 139 0.10 20.17 5.29
C LEU A 139 -0.45 19.70 6.63
N LEU A 140 -1.52 20.34 7.13
CA LEU A 140 -2.19 19.95 8.36
C LEU A 140 -2.83 18.55 8.23
N VAL A 141 -3.52 18.29 7.12
CA VAL A 141 -4.12 16.96 6.85
C VAL A 141 -3.05 15.87 6.76
N VAL A 142 -1.95 16.12 6.06
CA VAL A 142 -0.82 15.17 5.96
C VAL A 142 -0.22 14.91 7.34
N SER A 143 -0.06 15.95 8.16
CA SER A 143 0.47 15.81 9.53
C SER A 143 -0.44 14.95 10.41
N ILE A 144 -1.76 15.14 10.31
CA ILE A 144 -2.75 14.30 11.01
C ILE A 144 -2.66 12.85 10.52
N GLN A 145 -2.57 12.61 9.21
CA GLN A 145 -2.43 11.26 8.66
C GLN A 145 -1.18 10.55 9.18
N ILE A 146 -0.05 11.25 9.28
CA ILE A 146 1.19 10.70 9.85
C ILE A 146 1.00 10.34 11.33
N LEU A 147 0.33 11.20 12.11
CA LEU A 147 0.04 10.92 13.52
C LEU A 147 -0.87 9.71 13.69
N CYS A 148 -1.96 9.64 12.93
CA CYS A 148 -2.87 8.49 12.88
C CYS A 148 -2.12 7.21 12.48
N GLY A 149 -1.23 7.29 11.49
CA GLY A 149 -0.35 6.20 11.08
C GLY A 149 0.52 5.70 12.23
N LYS A 150 1.17 6.60 12.97
CA LYS A 150 1.99 6.25 14.15
C LYS A 150 1.17 5.56 15.24
N ILE A 151 -0.02 6.07 15.54
CA ILE A 151 -0.92 5.47 16.54
C ILE A 151 -1.35 4.07 16.08
N MET A 152 -1.74 3.92 14.82
CA MET A 152 -2.11 2.63 14.25
C MET A 152 -0.97 1.63 14.33
N GLN A 153 0.27 2.04 14.03
CA GLN A 153 1.45 1.19 14.14
C GLN A 153 1.66 0.70 15.58
N ILE A 154 1.57 1.59 16.57
CA ILE A 154 1.69 1.20 17.99
C ILE A 154 0.64 0.16 18.38
N ILE A 155 -0.62 0.38 17.99
CA ILE A 155 -1.71 -0.55 18.28
C ILE A 155 -1.49 -1.88 17.55
N TRP A 156 -1.06 -1.83 16.29
CA TRP A 156 -0.78 -3.01 15.48
C TRP A 156 0.33 -3.86 16.08
N THR A 157 1.46 -3.27 16.45
CA THR A 157 2.57 -3.99 17.10
C THR A 157 2.15 -4.65 18.41
N LYS A 158 1.34 -3.96 19.24
CA LYS A 158 0.79 -4.55 20.47
C LYS A 158 -0.11 -5.76 20.17
N ARG A 159 -1.01 -5.63 19.18
CA ARG A 159 -1.92 -6.72 18.77
C ARG A 159 -1.17 -7.93 18.21
N VAL A 160 -0.16 -7.70 17.37
CA VAL A 160 0.71 -8.76 16.84
C VAL A 160 1.42 -9.49 17.98
N GLY A 161 2.03 -8.76 18.93
CA GLY A 161 2.71 -9.36 20.08
C GLY A 161 1.79 -10.21 20.97
N GLN A 162 0.57 -9.77 21.24
CA GLN A 162 -0.41 -10.57 21.98
C GLN A 162 -0.84 -11.83 21.22
N THR A 163 -1.02 -11.70 19.90
CA THR A 163 -1.38 -12.83 19.02
C THR A 163 -0.27 -13.88 19.01
N ASP A 164 0.99 -13.45 18.91
CA ASP A 164 2.16 -14.33 18.94
C ASP A 164 2.28 -15.06 20.28
N LEU A 165 2.08 -14.36 21.40
CA LEU A 165 2.08 -14.98 22.74
C LEU A 165 1.00 -16.06 22.85
N ARG A 166 -0.22 -15.78 22.37
CA ARG A 166 -1.32 -16.75 22.36
C ARG A 166 -0.98 -17.98 21.53
N ILE A 167 -0.46 -17.79 20.31
CA ILE A 167 -0.10 -18.90 19.42
C ILE A 167 1.02 -19.74 20.05
N LYS A 168 2.02 -19.11 20.66
CA LYS A 168 3.10 -19.81 21.35
C LYS A 168 2.59 -20.66 22.51
N LEU A 169 1.75 -20.11 23.37
CA LEU A 169 1.16 -20.85 24.50
C LEU A 169 0.30 -22.02 24.04
N MET A 170 -0.53 -21.83 23.01
CA MET A 170 -1.32 -22.91 22.43
C MET A 170 -0.41 -24.02 21.87
N ASN A 171 0.67 -23.68 21.19
CA ASN A 171 1.64 -24.65 20.68
C ASN A 171 2.32 -25.45 21.80
N GLU A 172 2.67 -24.81 22.93
CA GLU A 172 3.25 -25.49 24.10
C GLU A 172 2.26 -26.48 24.75
N ILE A 173 0.99 -26.07 24.89
CA ILE A 173 -0.08 -26.92 25.43
C ILE A 173 -0.31 -28.14 24.52
N VAL A 174 -0.41 -27.93 23.21
CA VAL A 174 -0.63 -29.03 22.25
C VAL A 174 0.54 -30.01 22.26
N LYS A 175 1.79 -29.52 22.33
CA LYS A 175 2.98 -30.38 22.43
C LYS A 175 2.97 -31.27 23.68
N SER A 176 2.39 -30.81 24.79
CA SER A 176 2.40 -31.49 26.08
C SER A 176 1.02 -32.02 26.51
N ILE A 177 0.11 -32.24 25.55
CA ILE A 177 -1.31 -32.49 25.85
C ILE A 177 -1.54 -33.75 26.71
N HIS A 178 -0.73 -34.78 26.53
CA HIS A 178 -0.82 -36.01 27.34
C HIS A 178 -0.55 -35.74 28.82
N LEU A 179 0.44 -34.91 29.16
CA LEU A 179 0.74 -34.53 30.55
C LEU A 179 -0.40 -33.70 31.14
N VAL A 180 -0.94 -32.75 30.36
CA VAL A 180 -2.07 -31.92 30.79
C VAL A 180 -3.28 -32.78 31.16
N LYS A 181 -3.59 -33.81 30.36
CA LYS A 181 -4.67 -34.76 30.62
C LYS A 181 -4.37 -35.68 31.79
N MET A 182 -3.16 -36.23 31.86
CA MET A 182 -2.73 -37.14 32.93
C MET A 182 -2.82 -36.50 34.33
N TYR A 183 -2.47 -35.22 34.45
CA TYR A 183 -2.52 -34.48 35.71
C TYR A 183 -3.79 -33.62 35.89
N VAL A 184 -4.75 -33.71 34.97
CA VAL A 184 -6.02 -32.95 35.00
C VAL A 184 -5.79 -31.42 35.12
N TRP A 185 -4.76 -30.91 34.45
CA TRP A 185 -4.38 -29.49 34.46
C TRP A 185 -5.19 -28.59 33.50
N GLU A 186 -6.33 -29.06 33.02
CA GLU A 186 -7.12 -28.35 32.01
C GLU A 186 -7.57 -26.96 32.49
N ARG A 187 -8.11 -26.89 33.72
CA ARG A 187 -8.60 -25.63 34.31
C ARG A 187 -7.49 -24.58 34.48
N PRO A 188 -6.32 -24.86 35.08
CA PRO A 188 -5.26 -23.86 35.21
C PRO A 188 -4.71 -23.39 33.85
N PHE A 189 -4.59 -24.28 32.86
CA PHE A 189 -4.19 -23.88 31.51
C PHE A 189 -5.26 -23.03 30.82
N GLN A 190 -6.54 -23.35 30.99
CA GLN A 190 -7.65 -22.54 30.48
C GLN A 190 -7.60 -21.11 31.04
N LEU A 191 -7.44 -20.96 32.35
CA LEU A 191 -7.32 -19.64 33.00
C LEU A 191 -6.10 -18.86 32.49
N LYS A 192 -4.98 -19.55 32.23
CA LYS A 192 -3.77 -18.95 31.69
C LYS A 192 -3.98 -18.42 30.26
N VAL A 193 -4.69 -19.17 29.41
CA VAL A 193 -5.04 -18.75 28.04
C VAL A 193 -6.04 -17.60 28.06
N GLU A 194 -7.03 -17.63 28.94
CA GLU A 194 -8.02 -16.56 29.07
C GLU A 194 -7.37 -15.22 29.46
N ARG A 195 -6.36 -15.25 30.34
CA ARG A 195 -5.59 -14.06 30.73
C ARG A 195 -4.85 -13.42 29.56
N VAL A 196 -4.37 -14.21 28.61
CA VAL A 196 -3.66 -13.71 27.42
C VAL A 196 -4.62 -13.24 26.32
N ARG A 197 -5.89 -13.67 26.39
CA ARG A 197 -6.93 -13.26 25.45
C ARG A 197 -7.53 -11.87 25.77
N ARG A 198 -7.54 -11.46 27.03
CA ARG A 198 -8.00 -10.13 27.47
C ARG A 198 -6.92 -9.08 27.26
#